data_AF-A0AAD7ASG2-F1
#
_entry.id   AF-A0AAD7ASG2-F1
#
_cell.length_a   1.000
_cell.length_b   1.000
_cell.length_c   1.000
_cell.angle_alpha   90.00
_cell.angle_beta   90.00
_cell.angle_gamma   90.00
#
_symmetry.space_group_name_H-M   'P 1'
#
loop_
_entity.id
_entity.type
_entity.pdbx_description
1 polymer ?
#
loop_
_entity_poly.entity_id
_entity_poly.type
_entity_poly.pdbx_seq_one_letter_code
_entity_poly.pdbx_strand_id
1 'polypeptide(L)'
;ELDIPAGSRLTGIRLQGNRQKTFYKGIQEIKTQALEPRLLLKHKLLEVKASLKTLRGRLVMDKEIWCSLHDKTFLPYTSQFLWRAMHNAHRVGHCWMHIPEYQDRATCQYWSEEESLKHILLYCKSPGAEIIRNTAERLWKERELNWPEVSLGSILGCGLVNFKNDMGRPSQSTRRLYKILMLKSAYMIWIICNDWVISRSGEPLTEAEIIKKWIFNINQRLQQDIMLANRSTTRNHPRLVATLVKETWSGILDEDKLPENWLKESRVLVGRKALTHNQLHIRGVG
;
A
#
# COMPACT_ATOMS: atom_id res chain seq x y z
N GLU A 1 34.05 45.45 17.88
CA GLU A 1 32.77 44.76 17.69
C GLU A 1 31.71 45.82 17.36
N LEU A 2 30.92 45.63 16.31
CA LEU A 2 29.88 46.59 15.92
C LEU A 2 28.63 46.34 16.75
N ASP A 3 28.35 47.28 17.65
CA ASP A 3 27.20 47.25 18.55
C ASP A 3 25.93 47.59 17.76
N ILE A 4 25.07 46.59 17.53
CA ILE A 4 23.82 46.76 16.78
C ILE A 4 22.78 47.33 17.76
N PRO A 5 22.21 48.53 17.52
CA PRO A 5 21.25 49.14 18.42
C PRO A 5 20.05 48.22 18.69
N ALA A 6 19.55 48.20 19.93
CA ALA A 6 18.46 47.31 20.36
C ALA A 6 17.18 47.41 19.50
N GLY A 7 16.95 48.54 18.83
CA GLY A 7 15.83 48.75 17.88
C GLY A 7 16.06 48.22 16.46
N SER A 8 17.25 47.73 16.14
CA SER A 8 17.63 47.24 14.80
C SER A 8 17.50 45.72 14.64
N ARG A 9 17.12 44.99 15.69
CA ARG A 9 16.72 43.57 15.61
C ARG A 9 15.30 43.46 15.07
N LEU A 10 15.19 43.47 13.74
CA LEU A 10 13.92 43.13 13.07
C LEU A 10 13.60 41.65 13.34
N THR A 11 12.60 41.38 14.19
CA THR A 11 12.03 40.05 14.38
C THR A 11 10.93 39.80 13.35
N GLY A 12 11.13 38.82 12.46
CA GLY A 12 10.14 38.41 11.46
C GLY A 12 10.71 38.38 10.04
N ILE A 13 9.87 38.03 9.06
CA ILE A 13 10.23 38.03 7.63
C ILE A 13 9.62 39.27 6.96
N ARG A 14 10.42 40.01 6.18
CA ARG A 14 9.97 41.18 5.42
C ARG A 14 8.86 40.80 4.42
N LEU A 15 7.72 41.48 4.47
CA LEU A 15 6.58 41.23 3.56
C LEU A 15 6.89 41.59 2.09
N GLN A 16 7.51 42.76 1.89
CA GLN A 16 7.82 43.29 0.57
C GLN A 16 8.90 42.46 -0.14
N GLY A 17 8.64 42.02 -1.38
CA GLY A 17 9.59 41.24 -2.19
C GLY A 17 9.65 39.75 -1.88
N ASN A 18 8.91 39.29 -0.87
CA ASN A 18 8.82 37.87 -0.51
C ASN A 18 7.57 37.21 -1.09
N ARG A 19 7.59 35.87 -1.14
CA ARG A 19 6.49 35.05 -1.66
C ARG A 19 5.78 34.33 -0.51
N GLN A 20 4.47 34.11 -0.66
CA GLN A 20 3.66 33.32 0.29
C GLN A 20 4.32 31.99 0.69
N LYS A 21 4.96 31.30 -0.28
CA LYS A 21 5.71 30.06 -0.04
C LYS A 21 6.83 30.22 1.01
N THR A 22 7.53 31.35 1.01
CA THR A 22 8.61 31.64 1.96
C THR A 22 8.05 31.85 3.37
N PHE A 23 6.97 32.62 3.51
CA PHE A 23 6.29 32.81 4.80
C PHE A 23 5.75 31.50 5.35
N TYR A 24 5.08 30.72 4.51
CA TYR A 24 4.51 29.43 4.91
C TYR A 24 5.60 28.45 5.37
N LYS A 25 6.74 28.40 4.65
CA LYS A 25 7.89 27.59 5.05
C LYS A 25 8.45 28.03 6.40
N GLY A 26 8.64 29.32 6.62
CA GLY A 26 9.11 29.84 7.91
C GLY A 26 8.18 29.52 9.07
N ILE A 27 6.85 29.68 8.88
CA ILE A 27 5.85 29.29 9.88
C ILE A 27 5.90 27.79 10.17
N GLN A 28 6.05 26.95 9.14
CA GLN A 28 6.15 25.50 9.32
C GLN A 28 7.42 25.11 10.09
N GLU A 29 8.57 25.74 9.81
CA GLU A 29 9.83 25.50 10.51
C GLU A 29 9.71 25.86 11.99
N ILE A 30 9.16 27.04 12.31
CA ILE A 30 8.91 27.47 13.70
C ILE A 30 7.98 26.49 14.41
N LYS A 31 6.85 26.13 13.79
CA LYS A 31 5.90 25.18 14.37
C LYS A 31 6.53 23.80 14.56
N THR A 32 7.40 23.36 13.67
CA THR A 32 8.04 22.05 13.75
C THR A 32 9.11 22.01 14.84
N GLN A 33 9.85 23.10 15.06
CA GLN A 33 10.80 23.21 16.17
C GLN A 33 10.11 23.19 17.54
N ALA A 34 8.90 23.76 17.63
CA ALA A 34 8.11 23.76 18.86
C ALA A 34 7.36 22.44 19.13
N LEU A 35 7.36 21.49 18.17
CA LEU A 35 6.66 20.22 18.31
C LEU A 35 7.61 19.13 18.79
N GLU A 36 7.25 18.50 19.91
CA GLU A 36 7.93 17.30 20.36
C GLU A 36 7.85 16.20 19.30
N PRO A 37 8.97 15.51 18.99
CA PRO A 37 8.97 14.48 17.98
C PRO A 37 8.05 13.33 18.38
N ARG A 38 7.04 13.04 17.57
CA ARG A 38 6.11 11.92 17.81
C ARG A 38 6.87 10.60 17.81
N LEU A 39 7.11 10.04 19.00
CA LEU A 39 7.86 8.81 19.23
C LEU A 39 7.37 7.64 18.36
N LEU A 40 6.05 7.44 18.29
CA LEU A 40 5.44 6.39 17.47
C LEU A 40 5.70 6.56 15.97
N LEU A 41 5.81 7.80 15.49
CA LEU A 41 6.12 8.07 14.08
C LEU A 41 7.59 7.71 13.78
N LYS A 42 8.51 8.04 14.70
CA LYS A 42 9.92 7.65 14.58
C LYS A 42 10.05 6.13 14.52
N HIS A 43 9.33 5.40 15.38
CA HIS A 43 9.31 3.93 15.34
C HIS A 43 8.81 3.39 14.00
N LYS A 44 7.75 3.97 13.42
CA LYS A 44 7.27 3.57 12.09
C LYS A 44 8.30 3.80 10.98
N LEU A 45 8.97 4.96 10.98
CA LEU A 45 10.05 5.24 10.02
C LEU A 45 11.21 4.26 10.17
N LEU A 46 11.59 3.90 11.40
CA LEU A 46 12.64 2.91 11.67
C LEU A 46 12.23 1.51 11.21
N GLU A 47 10.98 1.09 11.46
CA GLU A 47 10.44 -0.18 10.99
C GLU A 47 10.49 -0.26 9.45
N VAL A 48 10.04 0.79 8.75
CA VAL A 48 10.14 0.86 7.28
C VAL A 48 11.59 0.78 6.79
N LYS A 49 12.51 1.53 7.42
CA LYS A 49 13.94 1.49 7.05
C LYS A 49 14.54 0.10 7.24
N ALA A 50 14.22 -0.58 8.33
CA ALA A 50 14.70 -1.93 8.62
C ALA A 50 14.19 -2.91 7.56
N SER A 51 12.88 -2.91 7.28
CA SER A 51 12.27 -3.78 6.26
C SER A 51 12.77 -3.52 4.84
N LEU A 52 13.09 -2.26 4.50
CA LEU A 52 13.60 -1.93 3.16
C LEU A 52 15.10 -2.14 2.99
N LYS A 53 15.87 -2.29 4.07
CA LYS A 53 17.31 -2.54 3.99
C LYS A 53 17.60 -3.82 3.20
N THR A 54 16.83 -4.88 3.46
CA THR A 54 16.93 -6.17 2.77
C THR A 54 16.52 -6.07 1.30
N LEU A 55 15.43 -5.35 1.00
CA LEU A 55 14.88 -5.25 -0.36
C LEU A 55 15.61 -4.24 -1.27
N ARG A 56 16.24 -3.20 -0.71
CA ARG A 56 16.82 -2.09 -1.48
C ARG A 56 18.34 -2.12 -1.55
N GLY A 57 19.01 -2.81 -0.63
CA GLY A 57 20.47 -2.86 -0.56
C GLY A 57 21.13 -1.51 -0.25
N ARG A 58 20.36 -0.48 0.12
CA ARG A 58 20.87 0.83 0.55
C ARG A 58 19.99 1.47 1.62
N LEU A 59 20.56 2.43 2.34
CA LEU A 59 19.83 3.24 3.32
C LEU A 59 18.73 4.06 2.64
N VAL A 60 17.60 4.16 3.35
CA VAL A 60 16.41 4.89 2.94
C VAL A 60 16.27 6.14 3.80
N MET A 61 16.09 7.30 3.17
CA MET A 61 15.87 8.56 3.87
C MET A 61 14.37 8.76 4.18
N ASP A 62 14.04 9.44 5.29
CA ASP A 62 12.64 9.70 5.67
C ASP A 62 11.86 10.41 4.57
N LYS A 63 12.49 11.38 3.91
CA LYS A 63 11.90 12.09 2.76
C LYS A 63 11.51 11.13 1.63
N GLU A 64 12.32 10.11 1.35
CA GLU A 64 11.99 9.11 0.32
C GLU A 64 10.76 8.31 0.72
N ILE A 65 10.64 7.93 2.00
CA ILE A 65 9.49 7.18 2.52
C ILE A 65 8.21 8.01 2.31
N TRP A 66 8.22 9.27 2.75
CA TRP A 66 7.06 10.16 2.61
C TRP A 66 6.68 10.40 1.15
N CYS A 67 7.64 10.65 0.27
CA CYS A 67 7.36 10.81 -1.16
C CYS A 67 6.77 9.52 -1.77
N SER A 68 7.21 8.35 -1.29
CA SER A 68 6.76 7.07 -1.83
C SER A 68 5.31 6.72 -1.51
N LEU A 69 4.71 7.32 -0.48
CA LEU A 69 3.29 7.12 -0.14
C LEU A 69 2.36 7.62 -1.26
N HIS A 70 2.87 8.50 -2.12
CA HIS A 70 2.17 9.07 -3.28
C HIS A 70 2.70 8.52 -4.60
N ASP A 71 3.24 7.29 -4.61
CA ASP A 71 3.65 6.62 -5.86
C ASP A 71 2.49 6.62 -6.87
N LYS A 72 2.79 6.91 -8.14
CA LYS A 72 1.80 6.99 -9.22
C LYS A 72 1.09 5.66 -9.49
N THR A 73 1.65 4.55 -9.00
CA THR A 73 1.05 3.22 -9.04
C THR A 73 -0.07 3.10 -8.00
N PHE A 74 -0.15 3.96 -6.99
CA PHE A 74 -1.14 3.86 -5.93
C PHE A 74 -2.41 4.62 -6.29
N LEU A 75 -3.54 4.11 -5.82
CA LEU A 75 -4.81 4.82 -5.90
C LEU A 75 -4.91 5.81 -4.72
N PRO A 76 -5.65 6.92 -4.86
CA PRO A 76 -5.73 7.95 -3.81
C PRO A 76 -6.11 7.39 -2.43
N TYR A 77 -7.09 6.48 -2.39
CA TYR A 77 -7.51 5.83 -1.14
C TYR A 77 -6.44 4.92 -0.54
N THR A 78 -5.64 4.22 -1.37
CA THR A 78 -4.52 3.40 -0.87
C THR A 78 -3.39 4.28 -0.32
N SER A 79 -3.09 5.41 -0.97
CA SER A 79 -2.13 6.39 -0.43
C SER A 79 -2.60 6.99 0.88
N GLN A 80 -3.88 7.32 1.01
CA GLN A 80 -4.46 7.80 2.26
C GLN A 80 -4.40 6.74 3.36
N PHE A 81 -4.70 5.47 3.03
CA PHE A 81 -4.56 4.34 3.94
C PHE A 81 -3.12 4.23 4.47
N LEU A 82 -2.12 4.29 3.59
CA LEU A 82 -0.71 4.26 3.99
C LEU A 82 -0.31 5.45 4.85
N TRP A 83 -0.72 6.66 4.47
CA TRP A 83 -0.45 7.87 5.24
C TRP A 83 -1.02 7.76 6.66
N ARG A 84 -2.28 7.34 6.80
CA ARG A 84 -2.90 7.10 8.11
C ARG A 84 -2.17 6.02 8.89
N ALA A 85 -1.73 4.94 8.23
CA ALA A 85 -0.99 3.88 8.87
C ALA A 85 0.39 4.33 9.39
N MET A 86 1.11 5.16 8.62
CA MET A 86 2.37 5.79 9.05
C MET A 86 2.19 6.67 10.29
N HIS A 87 1.03 7.31 10.42
CA HIS A 87 0.68 8.17 11.56
C HIS A 87 -0.02 7.42 12.72
N ASN A 88 -0.22 6.10 12.64
CA ASN A 88 -1.05 5.33 13.57
C ASN A 88 -2.45 5.95 13.76
N ALA A 89 -3.03 6.49 12.68
CA ALA A 89 -4.31 7.20 12.68
C ALA A 89 -5.50 6.32 12.30
N HIS A 90 -5.30 5.00 12.23
CA HIS A 90 -6.38 4.02 12.10
C HIS A 90 -6.89 3.67 13.49
N ARG A 91 -8.21 3.55 13.64
CA ARG A 91 -8.83 3.16 14.91
C ARG A 91 -8.73 1.64 15.04
N VAL A 92 -7.76 1.18 15.83
CA VAL A 92 -7.52 -0.22 16.14
C VAL A 92 -7.16 -0.34 17.62
N GLY A 93 -7.38 -1.51 18.21
CA GLY A 93 -6.88 -1.82 19.54
C GLY A 93 -7.35 -0.84 20.60
N HIS A 94 -6.40 -0.35 21.38
CA HIS A 94 -6.58 0.61 22.48
C HIS A 94 -7.40 1.86 22.12
N CYS A 95 -7.47 2.26 20.84
CA CYS A 95 -8.35 3.36 20.42
C CYS A 95 -9.83 3.12 20.80
N TRP A 96 -10.28 1.87 20.73
CA TRP A 96 -11.66 1.49 21.04
C TRP A 96 -11.95 1.42 22.54
N MET A 97 -10.92 1.22 23.37
CA MET A 97 -11.06 1.14 24.84
C MET A 97 -11.62 2.43 25.46
N HIS A 98 -11.38 3.56 24.81
CA HIS A 98 -11.83 4.88 25.27
C HIS A 98 -13.22 5.28 24.75
N ILE A 99 -13.87 4.43 23.97
CA ILE A 99 -15.20 4.70 23.42
C ILE A 99 -16.19 3.77 24.13
N PRO A 100 -17.11 4.30 24.96
CA PRO A 100 -18.15 3.51 25.59
C PRO A 100 -18.92 2.65 24.57
N GLU A 101 -19.27 1.42 24.93
CA GLU A 101 -20.05 0.44 24.13
C GLU A 101 -19.31 -0.21 22.95
N TYR A 102 -18.05 0.15 22.74
CA TYR A 102 -17.24 -0.34 21.62
C TYR A 102 -15.91 -0.99 22.04
N GLN A 103 -15.69 -1.24 23.33
CA GLN A 103 -14.42 -1.75 23.85
C GLN A 103 -14.09 -3.18 23.38
N ASP A 104 -15.10 -4.00 23.12
CA ASP A 104 -15.00 -5.32 22.48
C ASP A 104 -14.34 -5.27 21.08
N ARG A 105 -14.32 -4.11 20.42
CA ARG A 105 -13.61 -3.91 19.14
C ARG A 105 -12.10 -3.72 19.31
N ALA A 106 -11.61 -3.60 20.54
CA ALA A 106 -10.17 -3.47 20.81
C ALA A 106 -9.42 -4.79 20.60
N THR A 107 -10.09 -5.92 20.69
CA THR A 107 -9.45 -7.24 20.57
C THR A 107 -9.88 -7.93 19.29
N CYS A 108 -8.96 -8.72 18.72
CA CYS A 108 -9.29 -9.56 17.58
C CYS A 108 -10.09 -10.77 18.08
N GLN A 109 -11.27 -11.00 17.52
CA GLN A 109 -12.12 -12.14 17.92
C GLN A 109 -11.56 -13.52 17.52
N TYR A 110 -10.57 -13.58 16.61
CA TYR A 110 -9.94 -14.83 16.17
C TYR A 110 -8.67 -15.21 16.95
N TRP A 111 -8.03 -14.23 17.61
CA TRP A 111 -6.76 -14.43 18.33
C TRP A 111 -6.87 -14.06 19.82
N SER A 112 -7.87 -13.25 20.19
CA SER A 112 -8.11 -12.74 21.55
C SER A 112 -7.01 -11.84 22.14
N GLU A 113 -6.14 -11.30 21.28
CA GLU A 113 -5.15 -10.25 21.64
C GLU A 113 -5.60 -8.87 21.15
N GLU A 114 -4.97 -7.81 21.68
CA GLU A 114 -5.20 -6.44 21.24
C GLU A 114 -4.93 -6.32 19.73
N GLU A 115 -5.94 -5.82 19.01
CA GLU A 115 -5.86 -5.70 17.56
C GLU A 115 -4.95 -4.54 17.16
N SER A 116 -3.92 -4.83 16.37
CA SER A 116 -3.07 -3.81 15.75
C SER A 116 -3.13 -3.90 14.23
N LEU A 117 -2.78 -2.83 13.52
CA LEU A 117 -2.66 -2.88 12.07
C LEU A 117 -1.65 -3.94 11.59
N LYS A 118 -0.58 -4.17 12.38
CA LYS A 118 0.39 -5.24 12.11
C LYS A 118 -0.28 -6.61 12.21
N HIS A 119 -1.05 -6.83 13.26
CA HIS A 119 -1.84 -8.06 13.43
C HIS A 119 -2.80 -8.28 12.27
N ILE A 120 -3.67 -7.30 11.98
CA ILE A 120 -4.69 -7.38 10.91
C ILE A 120 -4.06 -7.79 9.58
N LEU A 121 -2.99 -7.10 9.17
CA LEU A 121 -2.42 -7.26 7.84
C LEU A 121 -1.56 -8.53 7.70
N LEU A 122 -0.89 -8.97 8.76
CA LEU A 122 0.15 -10.01 8.67
C LEU A 122 -0.20 -11.32 9.36
N TYR A 123 -0.87 -11.26 10.52
CA TYR A 123 -0.98 -12.40 11.43
C TYR A 123 -2.41 -12.84 11.71
N CYS A 124 -3.40 -11.99 11.45
CA CYS A 124 -4.79 -12.29 11.70
C CYS A 124 -5.23 -13.54 10.92
N LYS A 125 -5.85 -14.50 11.64
CA LYS A 125 -6.37 -15.77 11.13
C LYS A 125 -7.84 -15.69 10.71
N SER A 126 -8.37 -14.48 10.57
CA SER A 126 -9.69 -14.34 9.97
C SER A 126 -9.64 -14.87 8.53
N PRO A 127 -10.67 -15.58 8.05
CA PRO A 127 -10.69 -16.11 6.69
C PRO A 127 -10.39 -15.03 5.64
N GLY A 128 -10.97 -13.84 5.81
CA GLY A 128 -10.71 -12.68 4.95
C GLY A 128 -9.23 -12.31 4.84
N ALA A 129 -8.52 -12.20 5.96
CA ALA A 129 -7.12 -11.81 5.97
C ALA A 129 -6.23 -12.92 5.38
N GLU A 130 -6.43 -14.16 5.79
CA GLU A 130 -5.62 -15.31 5.38
C GLU A 130 -5.79 -15.64 3.90
N ILE A 131 -7.04 -15.76 3.43
CA ILE A 131 -7.33 -16.08 2.03
C ILE A 131 -6.74 -15.02 1.10
N ILE A 132 -6.85 -13.73 1.44
CA ILE A 132 -6.27 -12.66 0.60
C ILE A 132 -4.75 -12.73 0.56
N ARG A 133 -4.07 -12.95 1.70
CA ARG A 133 -2.60 -13.11 1.72
C ARG A 133 -2.17 -14.27 0.82
N ASN A 134 -2.80 -15.42 0.98
CA ASN A 134 -2.50 -16.63 0.23
C ASN A 134 -2.79 -16.45 -1.27
N THR A 135 -3.91 -15.80 -1.62
CA THR A 135 -4.27 -15.55 -3.02
C THR A 135 -3.30 -14.57 -3.68
N ALA A 136 -2.86 -13.54 -2.97
CA ALA A 136 -1.87 -12.58 -3.47
C ALA A 136 -0.51 -13.23 -3.72
N GLU A 137 -0.05 -14.07 -2.78
CA GLU A 137 1.18 -14.84 -2.92
C GLU A 137 1.10 -15.84 -4.09
N ARG A 138 -0.02 -16.57 -4.21
CA ARG A 138 -0.24 -17.49 -5.35
C ARG A 138 -0.17 -16.76 -6.68
N LEU A 139 -0.85 -15.63 -6.82
CA LEU A 139 -0.83 -14.86 -8.07
C LEU A 139 0.57 -14.30 -8.40
N TRP A 140 1.36 -13.93 -7.39
CA TRP A 140 2.75 -13.53 -7.59
C TRP A 140 3.61 -14.69 -8.11
N LYS A 141 3.46 -15.86 -7.50
CA LYS A 141 4.22 -17.09 -7.83
C LYS A 141 3.99 -17.63 -9.23
N GLU A 142 2.92 -17.20 -9.89
CA GLU A 142 2.69 -17.48 -11.30
C GLU A 142 3.74 -16.85 -12.24
N ARG A 143 4.42 -15.79 -11.78
CA ARG A 143 5.42 -15.05 -12.56
C ARG A 143 6.80 -15.05 -11.89
N GLU A 144 6.84 -14.89 -10.57
CA GLU A 144 8.07 -14.66 -9.81
C GLU A 144 8.22 -15.76 -8.76
N LEU A 145 9.34 -16.48 -8.76
CA LEU A 145 9.50 -17.68 -7.92
C LEU A 145 9.45 -17.40 -6.41
N ASN A 146 10.03 -16.26 -5.98
CA ASN A 146 10.21 -15.94 -4.59
C ASN A 146 9.22 -14.86 -4.14
N TRP A 147 8.31 -15.22 -3.23
CA TRP A 147 7.48 -14.23 -2.54
C TRP A 147 8.35 -13.45 -1.55
N PRO A 148 8.43 -12.12 -1.66
CA PRO A 148 9.26 -11.32 -0.76
C PRO A 148 8.74 -11.39 0.66
N GLU A 149 9.63 -11.33 1.64
CA GLU A 149 9.24 -11.26 3.04
C GLU A 149 8.32 -10.05 3.28
N VAL A 150 7.11 -10.33 3.77
CA VAL A 150 6.10 -9.30 4.03
C VAL A 150 6.15 -8.93 5.51
N SER A 151 6.40 -7.65 5.77
CA SER A 151 6.34 -7.03 7.10
C SER A 151 5.54 -5.75 7.00
N LEU A 152 5.13 -5.19 8.13
CA LEU A 152 4.40 -3.92 8.12
C LEU A 152 5.27 -2.81 7.51
N GLY A 153 6.57 -2.80 7.81
CA GLY A 153 7.51 -1.88 7.19
C GLY A 153 7.61 -2.04 5.67
N SER A 154 7.55 -3.27 5.11
CA SER A 154 7.59 -3.45 3.65
C SER A 154 6.27 -3.05 2.97
N ILE A 155 5.12 -3.20 3.64
CA ILE A 155 3.82 -2.67 3.17
C ILE A 155 3.84 -1.13 3.19
N LEU A 156 4.26 -0.53 4.30
CA LEU A 156 4.32 0.93 4.46
C LEU A 156 5.37 1.58 3.54
N GLY A 157 6.47 0.88 3.31
CA GLY A 157 7.54 1.26 2.38
C GLY A 157 7.35 0.75 0.95
N CYS A 158 6.18 0.21 0.59
CA CYS A 158 5.96 -0.50 -0.67
C CYS A 158 6.30 0.36 -1.91
N GLY A 159 6.19 1.68 -1.81
CA GLY A 159 6.57 2.60 -2.90
C GLY A 159 8.06 2.58 -3.26
N LEU A 160 8.92 2.12 -2.35
CA LEU A 160 10.38 2.14 -2.49
C LEU A 160 11.01 0.78 -2.79
N VAL A 161 10.22 -0.29 -2.81
CA VAL A 161 10.70 -1.64 -3.12
C VAL A 161 11.36 -1.69 -4.49
N ASN A 162 12.39 -2.52 -4.60
CA ASN A 162 13.13 -2.69 -5.84
C ASN A 162 13.29 -4.17 -6.13
N PHE A 163 13.08 -4.54 -7.38
CA PHE A 163 13.31 -5.89 -7.88
C PHE A 163 14.29 -5.80 -9.03
N LYS A 164 15.14 -6.82 -9.15
CA LYS A 164 16.07 -6.95 -10.27
C LYS A 164 15.56 -8.08 -11.18
N ASN A 165 15.77 -7.93 -12.48
CA ASN A 165 15.60 -9.04 -13.43
C ASN A 165 16.82 -9.96 -13.41
N ASP A 166 16.80 -11.02 -14.21
CA ASP A 166 17.87 -12.02 -14.30
C ASP A 166 19.22 -11.42 -14.71
N MET A 167 19.22 -10.28 -15.40
CA MET A 167 20.42 -9.51 -15.75
C MET A 167 20.90 -8.56 -14.63
N GLY A 168 20.30 -8.62 -13.44
CA GLY A 168 20.61 -7.76 -12.31
C GLY A 168 20.13 -6.30 -12.45
N ARG A 169 19.38 -5.98 -13.52
CA ARG A 169 18.86 -4.63 -13.80
C ARG A 169 17.51 -4.40 -13.09
N PRO A 170 17.19 -3.17 -12.66
CA PRO A 170 15.90 -2.89 -12.04
C PRO A 170 14.71 -3.27 -12.94
N SER A 171 13.81 -4.13 -12.46
CA SER A 171 12.58 -4.52 -13.16
C SER A 171 11.43 -3.58 -12.78
N GLN A 172 11.07 -2.68 -13.69
CA GLN A 172 9.98 -1.73 -13.46
C GLN A 172 8.61 -2.44 -13.39
N SER A 173 8.39 -3.44 -14.23
CA SER A 173 7.13 -4.19 -14.32
C SER A 173 6.91 -5.08 -13.11
N THR A 174 7.91 -5.86 -12.68
CA THR A 174 7.85 -6.67 -11.44
C THR A 174 7.61 -5.79 -10.22
N ARG A 175 8.32 -4.66 -10.11
CA ARG A 175 8.10 -3.67 -9.04
C ARG A 175 6.69 -3.11 -9.05
N ARG A 176 6.14 -2.80 -10.23
CA ARG A 176 4.78 -2.29 -10.37
C ARG A 176 3.75 -3.34 -9.97
N LEU A 177 3.93 -4.58 -10.40
CA LEU A 177 3.06 -5.69 -10.04
C LEU A 177 3.03 -5.91 -8.52
N TYR A 178 4.20 -5.98 -7.88
CA TYR A 178 4.32 -6.12 -6.44
C TYR A 178 3.55 -5.02 -5.70
N LYS A 179 3.77 -3.76 -6.11
CA LYS A 179 3.08 -2.58 -5.56
C LYS A 179 1.55 -2.70 -5.63
N ILE A 180 1.05 -3.17 -6.76
CA ILE A 180 -0.39 -3.37 -6.98
C ILE A 180 -0.92 -4.46 -6.06
N LEU A 181 -0.31 -5.65 -6.08
CA LEU A 181 -0.76 -6.80 -5.29
C LEU A 181 -0.70 -6.47 -3.79
N MET A 182 0.43 -5.98 -3.30
CA MET A 182 0.62 -5.69 -1.88
C MET A 182 -0.37 -4.66 -1.35
N LEU A 183 -0.52 -3.51 -2.01
CA LEU A 183 -1.41 -2.48 -1.49
C LEU A 183 -2.89 -2.80 -1.68
N LYS A 184 -3.27 -3.46 -2.79
CA LYS A 184 -4.66 -3.87 -2.95
C LYS A 184 -5.04 -4.92 -1.93
N SER A 185 -4.17 -5.90 -1.69
CA SER A 185 -4.38 -6.92 -0.66
C SER A 185 -4.42 -6.30 0.72
N ALA A 186 -3.42 -5.51 1.12
CA ALA A 186 -3.38 -4.89 2.44
C ALA A 186 -4.60 -3.99 2.70
N TYR A 187 -4.99 -3.17 1.73
CA TYR A 187 -6.17 -2.32 1.86
C TYR A 187 -7.46 -3.15 1.93
N MET A 188 -7.59 -4.21 1.12
CA MET A 188 -8.78 -5.05 1.13
C MET A 188 -8.91 -5.85 2.43
N ILE A 189 -7.80 -6.38 2.97
CA ILE A 189 -7.78 -7.01 4.31
C ILE A 189 -8.26 -6.01 5.35
N TRP A 190 -7.72 -4.78 5.34
CA TRP A 190 -8.17 -3.72 6.23
C TRP A 190 -9.67 -3.46 6.10
N ILE A 191 -10.21 -3.34 4.89
CA ILE A 191 -11.64 -3.08 4.68
C ILE A 191 -12.51 -4.24 5.19
N ILE A 192 -12.18 -5.50 4.87
CA ILE A 192 -12.97 -6.65 5.32
C ILE A 192 -12.94 -6.78 6.84
N CYS A 193 -11.77 -6.63 7.47
CA CYS A 193 -11.67 -6.68 8.92
C CYS A 193 -12.45 -5.55 9.59
N ASN A 194 -12.39 -4.32 9.06
CA ASN A 194 -13.17 -3.21 9.63
C ASN A 194 -14.67 -3.40 9.44
N ASP A 195 -15.12 -3.85 8.27
CA ASP A 195 -16.53 -4.11 8.03
C ASP A 195 -17.05 -5.14 9.03
N TRP A 196 -16.29 -6.21 9.27
CA TRP A 196 -16.65 -7.22 10.27
C TRP A 196 -16.71 -6.67 11.70
N VAL A 197 -15.71 -5.90 12.12
CA VAL A 197 -15.64 -5.26 13.45
C VAL A 197 -16.75 -4.21 13.65
N ILE A 198 -17.10 -3.46 12.60
CA ILE A 198 -18.08 -2.36 12.67
C ILE A 198 -19.50 -2.92 12.59
N SER A 199 -19.76 -3.80 11.63
CA SER A 199 -21.12 -4.22 11.27
C SER A 199 -21.71 -5.16 12.32
N ARG A 200 -20.93 -5.94 13.09
CA ARG A 200 -21.36 -6.88 14.18
C ARG A 200 -22.51 -7.86 13.84
N SER A 201 -23.09 -7.82 12.64
CA SER A 201 -24.34 -8.51 12.27
C SER A 201 -24.33 -9.11 10.86
N GLY A 202 -23.21 -9.04 10.14
CA GLY A 202 -23.06 -9.67 8.84
C GLY A 202 -22.59 -11.11 9.00
N GLU A 203 -23.21 -12.04 8.25
CA GLU A 203 -22.65 -13.39 8.10
C GLU A 203 -21.21 -13.29 7.59
N PRO A 204 -20.28 -14.10 8.11
CA PRO A 204 -18.91 -14.10 7.64
C PRO A 204 -18.90 -14.42 6.14
N LEU A 205 -18.19 -13.61 5.35
CA LEU A 205 -18.05 -13.86 3.93
C LEU A 205 -17.48 -15.26 3.70
N THR A 206 -18.09 -15.98 2.76
CA THR A 206 -17.55 -17.27 2.34
C THR A 206 -16.21 -17.09 1.65
N GLU A 207 -15.40 -18.15 1.64
CA GLU A 207 -14.11 -18.12 0.94
C GLU A 207 -14.25 -17.75 -0.55
N ALA A 208 -15.27 -18.32 -1.22
CA ALA A 208 -15.55 -18.03 -2.62
C ALA A 208 -15.86 -16.54 -2.85
N GLU A 209 -16.60 -15.90 -1.94
CA GLU A 209 -16.91 -14.47 -2.02
C GLU A 209 -15.68 -13.60 -1.78
N ILE A 210 -14.83 -13.97 -0.82
CA ILE A 210 -13.57 -13.25 -0.54
C ILE A 210 -12.67 -13.29 -1.77
N ILE A 211 -12.45 -14.48 -2.35
CA ILE A 211 -11.64 -14.67 -3.56
C ILE A 211 -12.25 -13.86 -4.72
N LYS A 212 -13.56 -13.97 -4.95
CA LYS A 212 -14.25 -13.25 -6.03
C LYS A 212 -14.11 -11.73 -5.88
N LYS A 213 -14.29 -11.19 -4.67
CA LYS A 213 -14.10 -9.75 -4.38
C LYS A 213 -12.66 -9.33 -4.62
N TRP A 214 -11.68 -10.17 -4.29
CA TRP A 214 -10.26 -9.84 -4.46
C TRP A 214 -9.87 -9.84 -5.94
N ILE A 215 -10.26 -10.89 -6.68
CA ILE A 215 -10.09 -10.98 -8.13
C ILE A 215 -10.75 -9.79 -8.82
N PHE A 216 -11.98 -9.46 -8.45
CA PHE A 216 -12.67 -8.27 -8.97
C PHE A 216 -11.84 -7.00 -8.74
N ASN A 217 -11.27 -6.84 -7.55
CA ASN A 217 -10.42 -5.67 -7.24
C ASN A 217 -9.15 -5.61 -8.09
N ILE A 218 -8.47 -6.73 -8.32
CA ILE A 218 -7.31 -6.80 -9.21
C ILE A 218 -7.71 -6.50 -10.65
N ASN A 219 -8.85 -7.03 -11.10
CA ASN A 219 -9.40 -6.79 -12.45
C ASN A 219 -9.77 -5.34 -12.71
N GLN A 220 -10.40 -4.69 -11.74
CA GLN A 220 -10.64 -3.25 -11.81
C GLN A 220 -9.34 -2.47 -11.99
N ARG A 221 -8.24 -2.93 -11.37
CA ARG A 221 -6.94 -2.29 -11.58
C ARG A 221 -6.36 -2.54 -12.96
N LEU A 222 -6.43 -3.77 -13.46
CA LEU A 222 -6.06 -4.08 -14.84
C LEU A 222 -6.80 -3.17 -15.82
N GLN A 223 -8.12 -3.00 -15.65
CA GLN A 223 -8.94 -2.12 -16.50
C GLN A 223 -8.52 -0.66 -16.42
N GLN A 224 -8.22 -0.15 -15.24
CA GLN A 224 -7.66 1.20 -15.09
C GLN A 224 -6.32 1.36 -15.82
N ASP A 225 -5.43 0.37 -15.74
CA ASP A 225 -4.13 0.39 -16.43
C ASP A 225 -4.32 0.38 -17.96
N ILE A 226 -5.25 -0.43 -18.48
CA ILE A 226 -5.62 -0.44 -19.90
C ILE A 226 -6.14 0.93 -20.33
N MET A 227 -7.09 1.51 -19.58
CA MET A 227 -7.63 2.84 -19.88
C MET A 227 -6.54 3.91 -19.86
N LEU A 228 -5.62 3.88 -18.90
CA LEU A 228 -4.52 4.86 -18.80
C LEU A 228 -3.49 4.71 -19.93
N ALA A 229 -3.29 3.50 -20.45
CA ALA A 229 -2.44 3.24 -21.61
C ALA A 229 -3.10 3.67 -22.92
N ASN A 230 -4.41 3.51 -23.04
CA ASN A 230 -5.17 3.86 -24.26
C ASN A 230 -5.63 5.31 -24.33
N ARG A 231 -5.67 6.04 -23.20
CA ARG A 231 -6.15 7.44 -23.13
C ARG A 231 -5.15 8.38 -23.81
N SER A 232 -5.18 8.36 -25.14
CA SER A 232 -4.58 9.29 -26.07
C SER A 232 -5.70 10.07 -26.75
N THR A 233 -6.52 10.78 -25.97
CA THR A 233 -7.50 11.71 -26.55
C THR A 233 -6.87 13.08 -26.73
N THR A 234 -6.55 13.36 -28.01
CA THR A 234 -6.46 14.65 -28.70
C THR A 234 -5.55 15.77 -28.18
N ARG A 235 -4.95 15.71 -26.99
CA ARG A 235 -3.98 16.73 -26.54
C ARG A 235 -2.96 16.30 -25.49
N ASN A 236 -3.01 15.06 -24.99
CA ASN A 236 -2.09 14.57 -23.95
C ASN A 236 -1.58 13.17 -24.28
N HIS A 237 -0.28 12.96 -24.13
CA HIS A 237 0.36 11.64 -24.19
C HIS A 237 -0.27 10.67 -23.17
N PRO A 238 -0.29 9.36 -23.45
CA PRO A 238 -0.81 8.36 -22.53
C PRO A 238 -0.12 8.48 -21.16
N ARG A 239 -0.93 8.36 -20.09
CA ARG A 239 -0.43 8.53 -18.71
C ARG A 239 0.35 7.32 -18.22
N LEU A 240 0.28 6.19 -18.95
CA LEU A 240 1.00 4.96 -18.68
C LEU A 240 1.48 4.36 -20.01
N VAL A 241 2.73 3.88 -20.04
CA VAL A 241 3.31 3.31 -21.26
C VAL A 241 2.72 1.91 -21.51
N ALA A 242 2.23 1.65 -22.72
CA ALA A 242 1.59 0.40 -23.10
C ALA A 242 2.49 -0.83 -22.89
N THR A 243 3.78 -0.75 -23.24
CA THR A 243 4.75 -1.83 -23.02
C THR A 243 4.88 -2.18 -21.55
N LEU A 244 4.97 -1.17 -20.67
CA LEU A 244 5.01 -1.38 -19.22
C LEU A 244 3.74 -2.08 -18.70
N VAL A 245 2.55 -1.76 -19.23
CA VAL A 245 1.31 -2.46 -18.85
C VAL A 245 1.38 -3.92 -19.27
N LYS A 246 1.75 -4.20 -20.53
CA LYS A 246 1.92 -5.57 -21.03
C LYS A 246 2.89 -6.36 -20.15
N GLU A 247 4.07 -5.81 -19.90
CA GLU A 247 5.08 -6.44 -19.05
C GLU A 247 4.63 -6.61 -17.60
N THR A 248 3.82 -5.70 -17.05
CA THR A 248 3.34 -5.79 -15.65
C THR A 248 2.38 -6.96 -15.47
N TRP A 249 1.51 -7.20 -16.44
CA TRP A 249 0.46 -8.22 -16.37
C TRP A 249 0.79 -9.52 -17.13
N SER A 250 1.87 -9.56 -17.89
CA SER A 250 2.37 -10.80 -18.51
C SER A 250 2.77 -11.82 -17.44
N GLY A 251 2.59 -13.10 -17.77
CA GLY A 251 2.83 -14.20 -16.84
C GLY A 251 1.75 -14.37 -15.78
N ILE A 252 0.79 -13.43 -15.63
CA ILE A 252 -0.38 -13.55 -14.72
C ILE A 252 -1.75 -13.48 -15.42
N LEU A 253 -1.80 -13.14 -16.71
CA LEU A 253 -3.01 -13.22 -17.56
C LEU A 253 -3.08 -14.57 -18.29
N ASP A 254 -4.28 -15.04 -18.64
CA ASP A 254 -4.44 -16.25 -19.46
C ASP A 254 -4.03 -15.95 -20.91
N GLU A 255 -2.74 -16.15 -21.22
CA GLU A 255 -2.12 -15.70 -22.48
C GLU A 255 -2.68 -16.39 -23.71
N ASP A 256 -3.13 -17.65 -23.57
CA ASP A 256 -3.77 -18.44 -24.64
C ASP A 256 -5.10 -17.82 -25.11
N LYS A 257 -5.72 -16.98 -24.26
CA LYS A 257 -6.97 -16.27 -24.55
C LYS A 257 -6.78 -14.79 -24.86
N LEU A 258 -5.53 -14.30 -24.93
CA LEU A 258 -5.24 -12.91 -25.26
C LEU A 258 -5.05 -12.73 -26.77
N PRO A 259 -5.80 -11.82 -27.42
CA PRO A 259 -5.47 -11.38 -28.76
C PRO A 259 -4.17 -10.60 -28.74
N GLU A 260 -3.50 -10.55 -29.89
CA GLU A 260 -2.19 -9.92 -30.09
C GLU A 260 -2.15 -8.45 -29.61
N ASN A 261 -3.28 -7.74 -29.70
CA ASN A 261 -3.47 -6.36 -29.24
C ASN A 261 -4.50 -6.23 -28.10
N TRP A 262 -4.44 -7.10 -27.10
CA TRP A 262 -5.39 -7.11 -25.97
C TRP A 262 -5.55 -5.80 -25.20
N LEU A 263 -4.59 -4.88 -25.29
CA LEU A 263 -4.73 -3.53 -24.72
C LEU A 263 -5.88 -2.74 -25.35
N LYS A 264 -6.31 -3.01 -26.58
CA LYS A 264 -7.41 -2.25 -27.23
C LYS A 264 -8.81 -2.69 -26.79
N GLU A 265 -8.92 -3.71 -25.94
CA GLU A 265 -10.19 -4.32 -25.52
C GLU A 265 -10.33 -4.36 -23.99
N SER A 266 -11.56 -4.27 -23.48
CA SER A 266 -11.87 -4.42 -22.04
C SER A 266 -11.70 -5.88 -21.60
N ARG A 267 -10.95 -6.14 -20.52
CA ARG A 267 -10.52 -7.51 -20.13
C ARG A 267 -10.70 -7.83 -18.63
N VAL A 268 -10.67 -9.10 -18.29
CA VAL A 268 -10.82 -9.58 -16.91
C VAL A 268 -9.85 -10.76 -16.74
N LEU A 269 -9.17 -10.87 -15.59
CA LEU A 269 -8.51 -12.10 -15.14
C LEU A 269 -9.61 -13.13 -14.91
N VAL A 270 -9.68 -14.13 -15.79
CA VAL A 270 -10.59 -15.27 -15.65
C VAL A 270 -9.79 -16.54 -15.90
N GLY A 271 -10.04 -17.59 -15.12
CA GLY A 271 -9.68 -18.96 -15.52
C GLY A 271 -8.29 -19.48 -15.17
N ARG A 272 -7.48 -18.81 -14.34
CA ARG A 272 -6.20 -19.39 -13.89
C ARG A 272 -6.37 -20.42 -12.79
N LYS A 273 -5.61 -21.52 -12.87
CA LYS A 273 -5.52 -22.57 -11.83
C LYS A 273 -5.15 -22.02 -10.45
N ALA A 274 -4.36 -20.94 -10.39
CA ALA A 274 -4.03 -20.24 -9.16
C ALA A 274 -5.21 -19.54 -8.46
N LEU A 275 -6.35 -19.37 -9.15
CA LEU A 275 -7.51 -18.60 -8.70
C LEU A 275 -8.81 -19.43 -8.63
N THR A 276 -8.76 -20.74 -8.94
CA THR A 276 -9.92 -21.65 -8.88
C THR A 276 -10.03 -22.35 -7.52
N HIS A 277 -11.27 -22.58 -7.10
CA HIS A 277 -11.72 -23.11 -5.79
C HIS A 277 -11.26 -24.56 -5.49
N ASN A 278 -10.74 -25.31 -6.48
CA ASN A 278 -10.63 -26.77 -6.40
C ASN A 278 -9.36 -27.34 -5.74
N GLN A 279 -8.68 -26.63 -4.85
CA GLN A 279 -7.58 -27.21 -4.07
C GLN A 279 -7.57 -26.77 -2.60
N LEU A 280 -8.74 -26.78 -1.96
CA LEU A 280 -8.87 -26.61 -0.51
C LEU A 280 -8.75 -27.91 0.29
N HIS A 281 -8.39 -29.02 -0.35
CA HIS A 281 -7.96 -30.22 0.37
C HIS A 281 -6.47 -30.12 0.71
N ILE A 282 -6.20 -29.58 1.90
CA ILE A 282 -5.42 -30.24 2.95
C ILE A 282 -4.37 -31.22 2.39
N ARG A 283 -3.13 -30.77 2.23
CA ARG A 283 -1.99 -31.65 2.52
C ARG A 283 -1.80 -31.66 4.04
N GLY A 284 -2.63 -32.48 4.68
CA GLY A 284 -2.41 -32.94 6.03
C GLY A 284 -1.22 -33.88 6.00
N VAL A 285 -0.22 -33.55 6.83
CA VAL A 285 0.44 -34.45 7.78
C VAL A 285 0.45 -35.93 7.37
N GLY A 286 1.61 -36.40 6.95
CA GLY A 286 2.10 -37.70 7.40
C GLY A 286 2.72 -37.55 8.78
#